data_AF-A0A0Q8AVM0-F1
#
_entry.id   AF-A0A0Q8AVM0-F1
#
_cell.length_a   1.000
_cell.length_b   1.000
_cell.length_c   1.000
_cell.angle_alpha   90.00
_cell.angle_beta   90.00
_cell.angle_gamma   90.00
#
_symmetry.space_group_name_H-M   'P 1'
#
loop_
_entity.id
_entity.type
_entity.pdbx_description
1 polymer ?
#
loop_
_entity_poly.entity_id
_entity_poly.type
_entity_poly.pdbx_seq_one_letter_code
_entity_poly.pdbx_strand_id
1 'polypeptide(L)'
;MILSNSRFKREMDNSGYRPPTKHAKVNFAIIRCLRDTGDGDYVAARLAARHRLVPQFLWSAEQALEKYLKGILTLHRVSALTIGHDISKALTLIETELGFEIPLTPRQKEVFEAIAEWESDRYFLNHAGVMGHELHYLDQMVWRIRQYCQPLDVVHYADEPSRSVLEQNVKAIQGREMTAPREGDLIGGRLEKMLVDKNDPARSALVWKNLMFSTSTRKKVSRRNHMHMSNAPLWLAPDLIDDVAKLLKVPKALQEEYRQLAKKRALWQD
;
A
#
# COMPACT_ATOMS: atom_id res chain seq x y z
N MET A 1 -6.88 55.11 14.15
CA MET A 1 -8.23 54.65 14.54
C MET A 1 -8.54 53.41 13.73
N ILE A 2 -8.11 52.23 14.20
CA ILE A 2 -8.37 50.95 13.54
C ILE A 2 -9.44 50.28 14.38
N LEU A 3 -10.66 50.30 13.88
CA LEU A 3 -11.82 49.71 14.54
C LEU A 3 -11.54 48.23 14.79
N SER A 4 -11.59 47.86 16.06
CA SER A 4 -11.54 46.47 16.50
C SER A 4 -12.71 45.74 15.85
N ASN A 5 -12.39 44.78 14.98
CA ASN A 5 -13.38 43.96 14.29
C ASN A 5 -13.92 42.89 15.26
N SER A 6 -14.58 43.35 16.33
CA SER A 6 -15.20 42.54 17.38
C SER A 6 -16.53 41.90 16.94
N ARG A 7 -16.98 42.20 15.70
CA ARG A 7 -18.13 41.58 15.03
C ARG A 7 -17.76 40.27 14.34
N PHE A 8 -16.61 40.21 13.65
CA PHE A 8 -16.14 38.98 12.99
C PHE A 8 -15.83 37.85 13.97
N LYS A 9 -15.40 38.18 15.19
CA LYS A 9 -15.15 37.20 16.25
C LYS A 9 -16.43 36.69 16.93
N ARG A 10 -17.55 37.41 16.79
CA ARG A 10 -18.83 37.08 17.45
C ARG A 10 -19.76 36.23 16.58
N GLU A 11 -19.58 36.21 15.26
CA GLU A 11 -20.41 35.39 14.36
C GLU A 11 -19.92 33.96 14.19
N MET A 12 -18.65 33.65 14.49
CA MET A 12 -18.14 32.27 14.49
C MET A 12 -18.47 31.48 15.77
N ASP A 13 -19.05 32.13 16.78
CA ASP A 13 -19.29 31.55 18.10
C ASP A 13 -20.63 30.78 18.20
N ASN A 14 -21.36 30.62 17.08
CA ASN A 14 -22.73 30.08 17.08
C ASN A 14 -22.97 28.88 16.16
N SER A 15 -21.93 28.15 15.76
CA SER A 15 -22.09 26.91 14.96
C SER A 15 -21.10 25.81 15.33
N GLY A 16 -21.11 25.36 16.60
CA GLY A 16 -20.59 24.03 16.98
C GLY A 16 -19.16 23.66 16.56
N TYR A 17 -18.31 24.62 16.19
CA TYR A 17 -16.96 24.35 15.71
C TYR A 17 -16.07 23.94 16.87
N ARG A 18 -15.54 22.72 16.81
CA ARG A 18 -14.53 22.23 17.77
C ARG A 18 -13.16 22.31 17.11
N PRO A 19 -12.18 23.05 17.65
CA PRO A 19 -10.85 23.06 17.05
C PRO A 19 -10.25 21.63 17.05
N PRO A 20 -9.47 21.25 16.02
CA PRO A 20 -8.86 19.92 15.97
C PRO A 20 -7.96 19.65 17.18
N THR A 21 -8.21 18.53 17.85
CA THR A 21 -7.39 18.05 18.97
C THR A 21 -5.97 17.70 18.50
N LYS A 22 -5.03 17.54 19.43
CA LYS A 22 -3.68 17.03 19.10
C LYS A 22 -3.76 15.66 18.42
N HIS A 23 -4.65 14.80 18.90
CA HIS A 23 -4.95 13.49 18.32
C HIS A 23 -5.38 13.60 16.85
N ALA A 24 -6.33 14.48 16.53
CA ALA A 24 -6.79 14.73 15.16
C ALA A 24 -5.67 15.24 14.25
N LYS A 25 -4.83 16.15 14.75
CA LYS A 25 -3.69 16.69 13.99
C LYS A 25 -2.64 15.62 13.68
N VAL A 26 -2.37 14.72 14.63
CA VAL A 26 -1.48 13.57 14.41
C VAL A 26 -2.07 12.62 13.36
N ASN A 27 -3.37 12.31 13.45
CA ASN A 27 -4.04 11.48 12.44
C ASN A 27 -3.96 12.09 11.04
N PHE A 28 -4.17 13.40 10.94
CA PHE A 28 -4.01 14.12 9.67
C PHE A 28 -2.58 14.01 9.13
N ALA A 29 -1.56 14.22 9.98
CA ALA A 29 -0.16 14.06 9.57
C ALA A 29 0.13 12.64 9.07
N ILE A 30 -0.33 11.62 9.79
CA ILE A 30 -0.16 10.21 9.41
C ILE A 30 -0.84 9.91 8.06
N ILE A 31 -2.07 10.38 7.87
CA ILE A 31 -2.79 10.26 6.58
C ILE A 31 -1.96 10.85 5.45
N ARG A 32 -1.40 12.05 5.64
CA ARG A 32 -0.59 12.72 4.60
C ARG A 32 0.73 12.00 4.33
N CYS A 33 1.39 11.51 5.37
CA CYS A 33 2.71 10.89 5.28
C CYS A 33 2.69 9.42 4.84
N LEU A 34 1.58 8.71 5.03
CA LEU A 34 1.47 7.28 4.76
C LEU A 34 0.38 6.98 3.73
N ARG A 35 -0.87 7.31 4.01
CA ARG A 35 -1.97 7.00 3.08
C ARG A 35 -1.81 7.74 1.76
N ASP A 36 -1.70 9.05 1.79
CA ASP A 36 -1.69 9.87 0.56
C ASP A 36 -0.41 9.68 -0.26
N THR A 37 0.71 9.31 0.37
CA THR A 37 1.94 8.90 -0.32
C THR A 37 1.80 7.48 -0.88
N GLY A 38 1.21 6.55 -0.13
CA GLY A 38 0.91 5.19 -0.60
C GLY A 38 -0.05 5.18 -1.78
N ASP A 39 -0.98 6.15 -1.84
CA ASP A 39 -1.83 6.39 -3.01
C ASP A 39 -1.00 6.73 -4.25
N GLY A 40 0.07 7.51 -4.06
CA GLY A 40 1.04 7.82 -5.10
C GLY A 40 1.82 6.59 -5.57
N ASP A 41 2.32 5.78 -4.62
CA ASP A 41 3.03 4.53 -4.92
C ASP A 41 2.13 3.53 -5.65
N TYR A 42 0.85 3.42 -5.26
CA TYR A 42 -0.12 2.58 -5.96
C TYR A 42 -0.31 3.03 -7.40
N VAL A 43 -0.47 4.33 -7.64
CA VAL A 43 -0.61 4.85 -9.01
C VAL A 43 0.67 4.64 -9.82
N ALA A 44 1.84 4.77 -9.20
CA ALA A 44 3.13 4.46 -9.81
C ALA A 44 3.23 2.96 -10.18
N ALA A 45 2.79 2.06 -9.30
CA ALA A 45 2.73 0.63 -9.57
C ALA A 45 1.85 0.35 -10.79
N ARG A 46 0.68 1.00 -10.88
CA ARG A 46 -0.22 0.85 -12.03
C ARG A 46 0.40 1.35 -13.34
N LEU A 47 1.13 2.47 -13.30
CA LEU A 47 1.89 2.97 -14.46
C LEU A 47 2.95 1.95 -14.89
N ALA A 48 3.78 1.50 -13.95
CA ALA A 48 4.84 0.54 -14.22
C ALA A 48 4.29 -0.78 -14.79
N ALA A 49 3.21 -1.31 -14.21
CA ALA A 49 2.53 -2.51 -14.72
C ALA A 49 1.98 -2.33 -16.13
N ARG A 50 1.34 -1.19 -16.42
CA ARG A 50 0.84 -0.86 -17.76
C ARG A 50 1.95 -0.82 -18.80
N HIS A 51 3.14 -0.36 -18.40
CA HIS A 51 4.33 -0.27 -19.25
C HIS A 51 5.29 -1.46 -19.14
N ARG A 52 4.90 -2.53 -18.41
CA ARG A 52 5.70 -3.77 -18.22
C ARG A 52 7.07 -3.54 -17.58
N LEU A 53 7.18 -2.53 -16.74
CA LEU A 53 8.36 -2.24 -15.94
C LEU A 53 8.27 -3.04 -14.63
N VAL A 54 8.56 -4.34 -14.69
CA VAL A 54 8.24 -5.29 -13.61
C VAL A 54 8.94 -4.97 -12.28
N PRO A 55 10.26 -4.71 -12.23
CA PRO A 55 10.91 -4.33 -10.98
C PRO A 55 10.29 -3.06 -10.36
N GLN A 56 9.96 -2.07 -11.20
CA GLN A 56 9.33 -0.82 -10.76
C GLN A 56 7.88 -1.04 -10.29
N PHE A 57 7.17 -1.99 -10.88
CA PHE A 57 5.83 -2.40 -10.44
C PHE A 57 5.90 -3.05 -9.06
N LEU A 58 6.76 -4.05 -8.87
CA LEU A 58 6.90 -4.78 -7.60
C LEU A 58 7.32 -3.84 -6.48
N TRP A 59 8.36 -3.04 -6.71
CA TRP A 59 8.81 -2.00 -5.77
C TRP A 59 7.68 -1.06 -5.37
N SER A 60 6.98 -0.47 -6.35
CA SER A 60 5.92 0.51 -6.04
C SER A 60 4.71 -0.14 -5.38
N ALA A 61 4.41 -1.40 -5.70
CA ALA A 61 3.34 -2.16 -5.07
C ALA A 61 3.64 -2.47 -3.59
N GLU A 62 4.85 -2.96 -3.30
CA GLU A 62 5.34 -3.20 -1.94
C GLU A 62 5.29 -1.90 -1.13
N GLN A 63 5.82 -0.81 -1.69
CA GLN A 63 5.83 0.50 -1.05
C GLN A 63 4.44 1.07 -0.77
N ALA A 64 3.45 0.80 -1.62
CA ALA A 64 2.06 1.19 -1.37
C ALA A 64 1.46 0.40 -0.21
N LEU A 65 1.58 -0.93 -0.23
CA LEU A 65 1.07 -1.82 0.82
C LEU A 65 1.73 -1.52 2.16
N GLU A 66 3.05 -1.35 2.19
CA GLU A 66 3.83 -0.99 3.39
C GLU A 66 3.27 0.27 4.04
N LYS A 67 3.06 1.33 3.26
CA LYS A 67 2.58 2.60 3.80
C LYS A 67 1.15 2.50 4.31
N TYR A 68 0.26 1.78 3.63
CA TYR A 68 -1.09 1.58 4.15
C TYR A 68 -1.08 0.79 5.45
N LEU A 69 -0.33 -0.31 5.53
CA LEU A 69 -0.27 -1.16 6.74
C LEU A 69 0.35 -0.41 7.93
N LYS A 70 1.45 0.32 7.71
CA LYS A 70 2.01 1.24 8.73
C LYS A 70 1.03 2.34 9.09
N GLY A 71 0.26 2.85 8.13
CA GLY A 71 -0.79 3.83 8.35
C GLY A 71 -1.87 3.31 9.29
N ILE A 72 -2.36 2.09 9.06
CA ILE A 72 -3.34 1.42 9.92
C ILE A 72 -2.81 1.34 11.36
N LEU A 73 -1.60 0.83 11.57
CA LEU A 73 -0.99 0.72 12.90
C LEU A 73 -0.84 2.08 13.60
N THR A 74 -0.24 3.05 12.91
CA THR A 74 0.10 4.34 13.51
C THR A 74 -1.11 5.23 13.77
N LEU A 75 -2.17 5.11 12.96
CA LEU A 75 -3.45 5.79 13.22
C LEU A 75 -4.07 5.34 14.55
N HIS A 76 -3.82 4.11 14.96
CA HIS A 76 -4.25 3.53 16.23
C HIS A 76 -3.12 3.47 17.28
N ARG A 77 -2.08 4.30 17.09
CA ARG A 77 -0.94 4.48 18.02
C ARG A 77 -0.08 3.25 18.28
N VAL A 78 -0.16 2.25 17.41
CA VAL A 78 0.80 1.14 17.40
C VAL A 78 2.04 1.57 16.63
N SER A 79 3.21 1.39 17.25
CA SER A 79 4.49 1.81 16.67
C SER A 79 4.86 0.97 15.46
N ALA A 80 5.25 1.63 14.36
CA ALA A 80 5.74 0.99 13.14
C ALA A 80 7.27 1.04 12.98
N LEU A 81 8.01 1.47 14.02
CA LEU A 81 9.45 1.74 13.92
C LEU A 81 10.30 0.50 13.62
N THR A 82 9.88 -0.67 14.07
CA THR A 82 10.64 -1.93 13.95
C THR A 82 10.20 -2.80 12.78
N ILE A 83 9.27 -2.32 11.95
CA ILE A 83 8.71 -3.08 10.82
C ILE A 83 9.67 -3.10 9.63
N GLY A 84 10.47 -2.05 9.43
CA GLY A 84 11.30 -1.96 8.23
C GLY A 84 10.44 -2.02 6.96
N HIS A 85 10.83 -2.85 5.97
CA HIS A 85 10.06 -3.11 4.75
C HIS A 85 9.22 -4.38 4.81
N ASP A 86 9.15 -5.03 5.98
CA ASP A 86 8.43 -6.29 6.15
C ASP A 86 6.92 -6.08 6.27
N ILE A 87 6.23 -6.16 5.13
CA ILE A 87 4.77 -5.99 5.06
C ILE A 87 4.01 -7.14 5.73
N SER A 88 4.59 -8.34 5.80
CA SER A 88 3.99 -9.50 6.46
C SER A 88 3.94 -9.30 7.97
N LYS A 89 5.03 -8.81 8.57
CA LYS A 89 5.09 -8.41 9.98
C LYS A 89 4.06 -7.34 10.32
N ALA A 90 3.77 -6.42 9.40
CA ALA A 90 2.75 -5.40 9.62
C ALA A 90 1.34 -6.00 9.72
N LEU A 91 1.00 -7.02 8.91
CA LEU A 91 -0.28 -7.74 9.04
C LEU A 91 -0.40 -8.45 10.38
N THR A 92 0.65 -9.16 10.80
CA THR A 92 0.68 -9.82 12.11
C THR A 92 0.46 -8.83 13.24
N LEU A 93 1.12 -7.66 13.21
CA LEU A 93 0.93 -6.62 14.22
C LEU A 93 -0.48 -6.04 14.24
N ILE A 94 -1.13 -5.90 13.08
CA ILE A 94 -2.54 -5.45 13.02
C ILE A 94 -3.43 -6.46 13.74
N GLU A 95 -3.23 -7.75 13.47
CA GLU A 95 -3.99 -8.81 14.13
C GLU A 95 -3.74 -8.82 15.64
N THR A 96 -2.48 -8.82 16.09
CA THR A 96 -2.13 -8.97 17.51
C THR A 96 -2.41 -7.73 18.34
N GLU A 97 -2.13 -6.52 17.82
CA GLU A 97 -2.26 -5.27 18.58
C GLU A 97 -3.63 -4.61 18.40
N LEU A 98 -4.23 -4.73 17.21
CA LEU A 98 -5.53 -4.13 16.93
C LEU A 98 -6.68 -5.13 17.03
N GLY A 99 -6.43 -6.43 17.10
CA GLY A 99 -7.43 -7.46 17.37
C GLY A 99 -8.42 -7.68 16.22
N PHE A 100 -7.99 -7.46 14.98
CA PHE A 100 -8.77 -7.79 13.80
C PHE A 100 -7.87 -8.17 12.61
N GLU A 101 -8.40 -8.99 11.71
CA GLU A 101 -7.74 -9.35 10.46
C GLU A 101 -8.26 -8.50 9.29
N ILE A 102 -7.38 -8.26 8.33
CA ILE A 102 -7.76 -7.76 7.01
C ILE A 102 -8.11 -8.96 6.12
N PRO A 103 -9.37 -9.08 5.66
CA PRO A 103 -9.79 -10.25 4.90
C PRO A 103 -9.18 -10.24 3.50
N LEU A 104 -8.20 -11.11 3.28
CA LEU A 104 -7.60 -11.40 1.98
C LEU A 104 -8.02 -12.79 1.49
N THR A 105 -8.50 -12.87 0.25
CA THR A 105 -8.77 -14.15 -0.44
C THR A 105 -7.47 -14.93 -0.66
N PRO A 106 -7.50 -16.26 -0.87
CA PRO A 106 -6.29 -17.05 -1.13
C PRO A 106 -5.40 -16.49 -2.24
N ARG A 107 -5.99 -16.06 -3.37
CA ARG A 107 -5.23 -15.45 -4.47
C ARG A 107 -4.64 -14.07 -4.13
N GLN A 108 -5.30 -13.31 -3.26
CA GLN A 108 -4.73 -12.05 -2.78
C GLN A 108 -3.55 -12.32 -1.85
N LYS A 109 -3.62 -13.35 -0.99
CA LYS A 109 -2.50 -13.77 -0.13
C LYS A 109 -1.29 -14.20 -0.95
N GLU A 110 -1.49 -15.04 -1.97
CA GLU A 110 -0.41 -15.46 -2.89
C GLU A 110 0.27 -14.26 -3.56
N VAL A 111 -0.50 -13.30 -4.08
CA VAL A 111 0.07 -12.09 -4.70
C VAL A 111 0.73 -11.17 -3.67
N PHE A 112 0.19 -11.10 -2.46
CA PHE A 112 0.80 -10.36 -1.36
C PHE A 112 2.16 -10.94 -0.99
N GLU A 113 2.24 -12.26 -0.83
CA GLU A 113 3.48 -13.00 -0.55
C GLU A 113 4.51 -12.78 -1.66
N ALA A 114 4.11 -12.90 -2.94
CA ALA A 114 5.00 -12.62 -4.07
C ALA A 114 5.52 -11.18 -4.12
N ILE A 115 4.72 -10.20 -3.65
CA ILE A 115 5.18 -8.80 -3.51
C ILE A 115 6.10 -8.66 -2.30
N ALA A 116 5.83 -9.35 -1.19
CA ALA A 116 6.67 -9.31 0.02
C ALA A 116 8.05 -9.93 -0.23
N GLU A 117 8.11 -11.03 -0.99
CA GLU A 117 9.35 -11.72 -1.39
C GLU A 117 10.27 -10.87 -2.28
N TRP A 118 9.75 -9.81 -2.91
CA TRP A 118 10.59 -8.84 -3.60
C TRP A 118 11.58 -8.15 -2.64
N GLU A 119 11.24 -8.09 -1.34
CA GLU A 119 12.07 -7.56 -0.24
C GLU A 119 12.79 -6.25 -0.58
N SER A 120 12.10 -5.33 -1.26
CA SER A 120 12.68 -4.05 -1.61
C SER A 120 13.99 -4.18 -2.44
N ASP A 121 14.08 -5.21 -3.30
CA ASP A 121 15.19 -5.39 -4.22
C ASP A 121 15.19 -4.27 -5.26
N ARG A 122 16.12 -3.33 -5.09
CA ARG A 122 16.29 -2.17 -5.98
C ARG A 122 17.25 -2.45 -7.14
N TYR A 123 18.06 -3.49 -7.03
CA TYR A 123 19.18 -3.73 -7.92
C TYR A 123 19.01 -4.98 -8.78
N PHE A 124 17.82 -5.59 -8.75
CA PHE A 124 17.51 -6.78 -9.55
C PHE A 124 18.51 -7.92 -9.23
N LEU A 125 18.78 -8.08 -7.94
CA LEU A 125 19.59 -9.15 -7.37
C LEU A 125 18.80 -10.45 -7.28
N ASN A 126 17.47 -10.38 -7.23
CA ASN A 126 16.55 -11.50 -7.27
C ASN A 126 15.86 -11.60 -8.63
N HIS A 127 15.65 -12.81 -9.10
CA HIS A 127 14.87 -13.05 -10.31
C HIS A 127 13.39 -12.74 -10.02
N ALA A 128 12.67 -12.19 -11.00
CA ALA A 128 11.25 -11.88 -10.85
C ALA A 128 10.45 -12.36 -12.04
N GLY A 129 9.29 -12.93 -11.73
CA GLY A 129 8.27 -13.32 -12.70
C GLY A 129 6.93 -12.72 -12.33
N VAL A 130 6.25 -12.08 -13.28
CA VAL A 130 4.83 -11.69 -13.15
C VAL A 130 4.05 -12.24 -14.34
N MET A 131 2.86 -12.75 -14.07
CA MET A 131 1.97 -13.41 -15.03
C MET A 131 0.84 -12.47 -15.51
N GLY A 132 0.78 -11.25 -14.98
CA GLY A 132 -0.10 -10.15 -15.38
C GLY A 132 -1.41 -10.04 -14.58
N HIS A 133 -1.69 -10.99 -13.68
CA HIS A 133 -2.85 -10.96 -12.80
C HIS A 133 -2.59 -10.23 -11.48
N GLU A 134 -1.32 -10.02 -11.12
CA GLU A 134 -0.86 -9.37 -9.89
C GLU A 134 -1.45 -7.96 -9.79
N LEU A 135 -1.49 -7.21 -10.90
CA LEU A 135 -2.10 -5.87 -10.93
C LEU A 135 -3.59 -5.90 -10.55
N HIS A 136 -4.32 -6.95 -10.93
CA HIS A 136 -5.75 -7.06 -10.58
C HIS A 136 -5.92 -7.30 -9.08
N TYR A 137 -5.13 -8.20 -8.50
CA TYR A 137 -5.20 -8.47 -7.07
C TYR A 137 -4.63 -7.32 -6.24
N LEU A 138 -3.64 -6.59 -6.75
CA LEU A 138 -3.19 -5.32 -6.15
C LEU A 138 -4.33 -4.30 -6.11
N ASP A 139 -5.09 -4.11 -7.20
CA ASP A 139 -6.25 -3.19 -7.21
C ASP A 139 -7.25 -3.54 -6.11
N GLN A 140 -7.53 -4.84 -5.95
CA GLN A 140 -8.41 -5.37 -4.93
C GLN A 140 -7.86 -5.18 -3.50
N MET A 141 -6.58 -5.48 -3.29
CA MET A 141 -5.93 -5.32 -1.99
C MET A 141 -5.84 -3.86 -1.58
N VAL A 142 -5.45 -2.95 -2.48
CA VAL A 142 -5.42 -1.52 -2.20
C VAL A 142 -6.81 -1.00 -1.84
N TRP A 143 -7.83 -1.41 -2.59
CA TRP A 143 -9.21 -1.08 -2.24
C TRP A 143 -9.61 -1.57 -0.86
N ARG A 144 -9.25 -2.81 -0.48
CA ARG A 144 -9.59 -3.39 0.83
C ARG A 144 -8.79 -2.73 1.97
N ILE A 145 -7.47 -2.70 1.86
CA ILE A 145 -6.55 -2.25 2.91
C ILE A 145 -6.72 -0.75 3.18
N ARG A 146 -6.91 0.09 2.14
CA ARG A 146 -7.09 1.54 2.34
C ARG A 146 -8.27 1.89 3.23
N GLN A 147 -9.32 1.06 3.24
CA GLN A 147 -10.50 1.27 4.10
C GLN A 147 -10.16 1.20 5.59
N TYR A 148 -9.10 0.49 5.96
CA TYR A 148 -8.61 0.46 7.34
C TYR A 148 -7.66 1.60 7.67
N CYS A 149 -7.09 2.26 6.64
CA CYS A 149 -6.11 3.34 6.78
C CYS A 149 -6.79 4.70 7.07
N GLN A 150 -7.67 4.72 8.07
CA GLN A 150 -8.35 5.90 8.59
C GLN A 150 -8.52 5.76 10.12
N PRO A 151 -8.79 6.85 10.86
CA PRO A 151 -9.08 6.76 12.29
C PRO A 151 -10.40 6.00 12.51
N LEU A 152 -10.31 4.72 12.86
CA LEU A 152 -11.51 3.87 13.05
C LEU A 152 -12.01 3.87 14.49
N ASP A 153 -11.24 4.40 15.43
CA ASP A 153 -11.55 4.45 16.85
C ASP A 153 -12.33 5.71 17.28
N VAL A 154 -12.71 6.58 16.34
CA VAL A 154 -13.45 7.82 16.61
C VAL A 154 -14.63 7.98 15.64
N VAL A 155 -15.70 8.64 16.09
CA VAL A 155 -16.85 8.99 15.22
C VAL A 155 -16.65 10.38 14.62
N HIS A 156 -16.25 11.33 15.46
CA HIS A 156 -15.86 12.68 15.07
C HIS A 156 -14.37 12.90 15.41
N TYR A 157 -13.66 13.70 14.61
CA TYR A 157 -12.21 13.89 14.77
C TYR A 157 -11.80 14.42 16.15
N ALA A 158 -12.71 15.09 16.85
CA ALA A 158 -12.49 15.68 18.17
C ALA A 158 -12.81 14.72 19.32
N ASP A 159 -13.30 13.51 19.03
CA ASP A 159 -13.63 12.53 20.05
C ASP A 159 -12.36 11.82 20.55
N GLU A 160 -12.46 11.26 21.76
CA GLU A 160 -11.44 10.37 22.29
C GLU A 160 -11.55 8.98 21.63
N PRO A 161 -10.41 8.31 21.36
CA PRO A 161 -10.39 6.94 20.86
C PRO A 161 -11.20 5.97 21.72
N SER A 162 -11.98 5.11 21.06
CA SER A 162 -12.80 4.09 21.68
C SER A 162 -12.63 2.74 20.98
N ARG A 163 -12.40 1.70 21.79
CA ARG A 163 -12.30 0.32 21.32
C ARG A 163 -13.61 -0.19 20.71
N SER A 164 -14.75 0.18 21.29
CA SER A 164 -16.06 -0.25 20.76
C SER A 164 -16.36 0.38 19.40
N VAL A 165 -15.94 1.63 19.19
CA VAL A 165 -16.07 2.33 17.91
C VAL A 165 -15.16 1.69 16.86
N LEU A 166 -13.92 1.34 17.23
CA LEU A 166 -13.01 0.58 16.37
C LEU A 166 -13.66 -0.72 15.89
N GLU A 167 -14.16 -1.55 16.81
CA GLU A 167 -14.78 -2.84 16.48
C GLU A 167 -16.02 -2.68 15.58
N GLN A 168 -16.85 -1.67 15.85
CA GLN A 168 -18.02 -1.37 15.01
C GLN A 168 -17.61 -0.97 13.58
N ASN A 169 -16.64 -0.08 13.45
CA ASN A 169 -16.17 0.41 12.17
C ASN A 169 -15.44 -0.68 11.36
N VAL A 170 -14.66 -1.53 12.04
CA VAL A 170 -14.02 -2.71 11.43
C VAL A 170 -15.06 -3.68 10.89
N LYS A 171 -16.10 -4.02 11.66
CA LYS A 171 -17.20 -4.88 11.20
C LYS A 171 -17.92 -4.29 9.99
N ALA A 172 -18.16 -2.97 10.00
CA ALA A 172 -18.78 -2.28 8.87
C ALA A 172 -17.92 -2.36 7.60
N ILE A 173 -16.59 -2.26 7.72
CA ILE A 173 -15.67 -2.41 6.58
C ILE A 173 -15.63 -3.86 6.09
N GLN A 174 -15.57 -4.83 7.00
CA GLN A 174 -15.53 -6.26 6.67
C GLN A 174 -16.80 -6.71 5.92
N GLY A 175 -17.95 -6.11 6.21
CA GLY A 175 -19.22 -6.39 5.52
C GLY A 175 -19.31 -5.88 4.08
N ARG A 176 -18.38 -5.03 3.62
CA ARG A 176 -18.42 -4.47 2.26
C ARG A 176 -17.96 -5.46 1.21
N GLU A 177 -18.69 -5.54 0.11
CA GLU A 177 -18.38 -6.46 -0.99
C GLU A 177 -17.56 -5.80 -2.10
N MET A 178 -16.64 -6.57 -2.71
CA MET A 178 -15.83 -6.09 -3.85
C MET A 178 -16.66 -5.87 -5.12
N THR A 179 -17.88 -6.42 -5.18
CA THR A 179 -18.87 -6.24 -6.25
C THR A 179 -19.48 -4.84 -6.25
N ALA A 180 -19.36 -4.11 -5.13
CA ALA A 180 -19.80 -2.74 -4.95
C ALA A 180 -18.62 -1.80 -4.58
N PRO A 181 -17.65 -1.55 -5.49
CA PRO A 181 -16.43 -0.81 -5.16
C PRO A 181 -16.64 0.58 -4.55
N ARG A 182 -17.73 1.28 -4.89
CA ARG A 182 -18.03 2.60 -4.35
C ARG A 182 -18.27 2.61 -2.84
N GLU A 183 -18.64 1.47 -2.25
CA GLU A 183 -18.79 1.36 -0.79
C GLU A 183 -17.45 1.49 -0.06
N GLY A 184 -16.33 1.27 -0.75
CA GLY A 184 -14.98 1.40 -0.21
C GLY A 184 -14.35 2.78 -0.41
N ASP A 185 -15.05 3.74 -1.04
CA ASP A 185 -14.51 5.07 -1.30
C ASP A 185 -14.27 5.82 0.02
N LEU A 186 -13.09 6.47 0.13
CA LEU A 186 -12.75 7.28 1.28
C LEU A 186 -13.15 8.75 1.06
N ILE A 187 -13.89 9.31 2.02
CA ILE A 187 -14.24 10.73 2.02
C ILE A 187 -12.97 11.58 2.06
N GLY A 188 -12.79 12.40 1.03
CA GLY A 188 -11.63 13.30 0.91
C GLY A 188 -10.31 12.61 0.58
N GLY A 189 -10.31 11.31 0.29
CA GLY A 189 -9.12 10.54 -0.10
C GLY A 189 -8.54 10.99 -1.45
N ARG A 190 -7.23 10.75 -1.64
CA ARG A 190 -6.51 11.25 -2.82
C ARG A 190 -6.90 10.49 -4.09
N LEU A 191 -7.06 9.16 -4.02
CA LEU A 191 -7.51 8.36 -5.17
C LEU A 191 -8.91 8.77 -5.64
N GLU A 192 -9.80 9.07 -4.70
CA GLU A 192 -11.17 9.51 -4.97
C GLU A 192 -11.19 10.89 -5.64
N LYS A 193 -10.34 11.83 -5.17
CA LYS A 193 -10.13 13.12 -5.83
C LYS A 193 -9.58 12.97 -7.25
N MET A 194 -8.57 12.12 -7.43
CA MET A 194 -7.99 11.81 -8.74
C MET A 194 -9.01 11.15 -9.68
N LEU A 195 -9.93 10.33 -9.15
CA LEU A 195 -10.94 9.66 -9.94
C LEU A 195 -11.96 10.65 -10.55
N VAL A 196 -12.35 11.68 -9.79
CA VAL A 196 -13.31 12.69 -10.23
C VAL A 196 -12.70 13.77 -11.11
N ASP A 197 -11.43 14.14 -10.88
CA ASP A 197 -10.75 15.17 -11.68
C ASP A 197 -10.27 14.61 -13.03
N LYS A 198 -11.03 14.88 -14.09
CA LYS A 198 -10.72 14.41 -15.45
C LYS A 198 -9.38 14.94 -16.00
N ASN A 199 -8.87 16.05 -15.45
CA ASN A 199 -7.63 16.68 -15.90
C ASN A 199 -6.41 16.24 -15.08
N ASP A 200 -6.60 15.43 -14.03
CA ASP A 200 -5.47 14.91 -13.26
C ASP A 200 -4.62 13.98 -14.16
N PRO A 201 -3.31 14.26 -14.32
CA PRO A 201 -2.45 13.49 -15.22
C PRO A 201 -2.30 12.02 -14.80
N ALA A 202 -2.41 11.74 -13.51
CA ALA A 202 -2.26 10.41 -12.93
C ALA A 202 -3.56 9.59 -13.03
N ARG A 203 -4.71 10.24 -13.25
CA ARG A 203 -6.01 9.57 -13.41
C ARG A 203 -6.01 8.49 -14.49
N SER A 204 -5.32 8.73 -15.60
CA SER A 204 -5.26 7.78 -16.71
C SER A 204 -4.68 6.41 -16.29
N ALA A 205 -3.73 6.42 -15.35
CA ALA A 205 -3.18 5.22 -14.77
C ALA A 205 -4.16 4.57 -13.78
N LEU A 206 -4.78 5.37 -12.91
CA LEU A 206 -5.74 4.91 -11.92
C LEU A 206 -6.90 4.13 -12.55
N VAL A 207 -7.52 4.66 -13.61
CA VAL A 207 -8.74 4.07 -14.20
C VAL A 207 -8.48 2.95 -15.22
N TRP A 208 -7.27 2.83 -15.75
CA TRP A 208 -6.97 1.89 -16.84
C TRP A 208 -7.21 0.43 -16.46
N LYS A 209 -8.31 -0.17 -16.95
CA LYS A 209 -8.72 -1.55 -16.60
C LYS A 209 -8.88 -1.79 -15.09
N ASN A 210 -9.16 -0.75 -14.32
CA ASN A 210 -9.42 -0.86 -12.89
C ASN A 210 -10.92 -1.06 -12.66
N LEU A 211 -11.28 -2.10 -11.90
CA LEU A 211 -12.68 -2.32 -11.49
C LEU A 211 -12.97 -1.67 -10.14
N MET A 212 -11.95 -1.47 -9.30
CA MET A 212 -12.12 -0.93 -7.95
C MET A 212 -12.18 0.60 -7.96
N PHE A 213 -11.34 1.24 -8.78
CA PHE A 213 -11.29 2.70 -8.92
C PHE A 213 -11.71 3.13 -10.32
N SER A 214 -13.02 3.25 -10.53
CA SER A 214 -13.60 3.60 -11.83
C SER A 214 -14.92 4.34 -11.68
N THR A 215 -15.18 5.28 -12.58
CA THR A 215 -16.51 5.90 -12.71
C THR A 215 -17.49 5.04 -13.50
N SER A 216 -17.02 3.94 -14.12
CA SER A 216 -17.83 3.03 -14.92
C SER A 216 -18.56 2.00 -14.05
N THR A 217 -19.76 1.60 -14.46
CA THR A 217 -20.53 0.48 -13.87
C THR A 217 -20.11 -0.90 -14.41
N ARG A 218 -18.96 -0.98 -15.07
CA ARG A 218 -18.47 -2.20 -15.72
C ARG A 218 -18.10 -3.26 -14.68
N LYS A 219 -18.55 -4.50 -14.91
CA LYS A 219 -18.28 -5.64 -14.01
C LYS A 219 -17.08 -6.51 -14.42
N LYS A 220 -16.55 -6.34 -15.62
CA LYS A 220 -15.47 -7.17 -16.18
C LYS A 220 -14.54 -6.34 -17.05
N VAL A 221 -13.23 -6.61 -17.02
CA VAL A 221 -12.25 -5.98 -17.91
C VAL A 221 -11.45 -7.05 -18.65
N SER A 222 -11.23 -6.87 -19.95
CA SER A 222 -10.33 -7.74 -20.70
C SER A 222 -8.88 -7.35 -20.43
N ARG A 223 -8.11 -8.29 -19.90
CA ARG A 223 -6.65 -8.19 -19.74
C ARG A 223 -6.03 -9.29 -20.59
N ARG A 224 -5.02 -8.91 -21.36
CA ARG A 224 -4.20 -9.90 -22.06
C ARG A 224 -3.19 -10.38 -21.02
N ASN A 225 -3.12 -11.69 -20.78
CA ASN A 225 -2.10 -12.25 -19.91
C ASN A 225 -0.75 -11.98 -20.56
N HIS A 226 0.16 -11.38 -19.80
CA HIS A 226 1.53 -11.19 -20.22
C HIS A 226 2.39 -11.79 -19.14
N MET A 227 3.12 -12.83 -19.51
CA MET A 227 4.19 -13.35 -18.70
C MET A 227 5.42 -12.50 -18.97
N HIS A 228 6.00 -11.93 -17.92
CA HIS A 228 7.31 -11.32 -17.96
C HIS A 228 8.15 -12.00 -16.90
N MET A 229 9.20 -12.68 -17.33
CA MET A 229 10.19 -13.31 -16.47
C MET A 229 11.55 -12.76 -16.85
N SER A 230 12.28 -12.30 -15.86
CA SER A 230 13.66 -11.86 -16.04
C SER A 230 14.52 -12.52 -14.97
N ASN A 231 15.65 -13.08 -15.40
CA ASN A 231 16.63 -13.68 -14.50
C ASN A 231 17.61 -12.61 -14.02
N ALA A 232 17.86 -12.55 -12.71
CA ALA A 232 18.89 -11.70 -12.15
C ALA A 232 20.29 -12.09 -12.69
N PRO A 233 21.23 -11.15 -12.81
CA PRO A 233 22.60 -11.46 -13.25
C PRO A 233 23.27 -12.54 -12.39
N LEU A 234 23.11 -12.46 -11.07
CA LEU A 234 23.64 -13.44 -10.11
C LEU A 234 22.92 -14.79 -10.17
N TRP A 235 21.67 -14.83 -10.64
CA TRP A 235 21.01 -16.10 -10.94
C TRP A 235 21.64 -16.81 -12.13
N LEU A 236 22.15 -16.07 -13.12
CA LEU A 236 22.81 -16.65 -14.29
C LEU A 236 24.26 -17.04 -13.97
N ALA A 237 24.99 -16.19 -13.26
CA ALA A 237 26.38 -16.39 -12.86
C ALA A 237 26.56 -16.20 -11.33
N PRO A 238 26.17 -17.21 -10.52
CA PRO A 238 26.18 -17.10 -9.06
C PRO A 238 27.59 -17.03 -8.44
N ASP A 239 28.60 -17.48 -9.17
CA ASP A 239 30.02 -17.40 -8.83
C ASP A 239 30.55 -15.95 -8.74
N LEU A 240 29.90 -14.99 -9.39
CA LEU A 240 30.28 -13.57 -9.36
C LEU A 240 29.90 -12.84 -8.06
N ILE A 241 29.25 -13.52 -7.11
CA ILE A 241 28.70 -12.88 -5.91
C ILE A 241 29.73 -12.10 -5.09
N ASP A 242 30.93 -12.64 -4.90
CA ASP A 242 31.96 -11.98 -4.09
C ASP A 242 32.55 -10.74 -4.79
N ASP A 243 32.57 -10.72 -6.12
CA ASP A 243 32.99 -9.55 -6.88
C ASP A 243 31.90 -8.48 -6.93
N VAL A 244 30.65 -8.89 -7.13
CA VAL A 244 29.50 -7.97 -7.09
C VAL A 244 29.34 -7.35 -5.70
N ALA A 245 29.53 -8.10 -4.62
CA ALA A 245 29.43 -7.60 -3.25
C ALA A 245 30.50 -6.56 -2.87
N LYS A 246 31.62 -6.49 -3.61
CA LYS A 246 32.62 -5.42 -3.46
C LYS A 246 32.15 -4.09 -4.07
N LEU A 247 31.22 -4.15 -5.03
CA LEU A 247 30.79 -3.01 -5.84
C LEU A 247 29.38 -2.51 -5.48
N LEU A 248 28.48 -3.41 -5.09
CA LEU A 248 27.09 -3.13 -4.78
C LEU A 248 26.72 -3.62 -3.37
N LYS A 249 25.78 -2.92 -2.74
CA LYS A 249 25.25 -3.34 -1.44
C LYS A 249 24.35 -4.56 -1.63
N VAL A 250 24.91 -5.75 -1.42
CA VAL A 250 24.19 -7.04 -1.42
C VAL A 250 23.97 -7.51 0.02
N PRO A 251 22.73 -7.83 0.45
CA PRO A 251 22.46 -8.38 1.77
C PRO A 251 23.29 -9.64 2.06
N LYS A 252 23.78 -9.80 3.31
CA LYS A 252 24.63 -10.94 3.69
C LYS A 252 23.95 -12.30 3.48
N ALA A 253 22.64 -12.38 3.75
CA ALA A 253 21.85 -13.60 3.54
C ALA A 253 21.87 -13.99 2.04
N LEU A 254 21.58 -13.03 1.17
CA LEU A 254 21.59 -13.24 -0.27
C LEU A 254 22.98 -13.59 -0.83
N GLN A 255 24.06 -13.02 -0.25
CA GLN A 255 25.42 -13.43 -0.61
C GLN A 255 25.65 -14.92 -0.34
N GLU A 256 25.21 -15.41 0.82
CA GLU A 256 25.38 -16.81 1.18
C GLU A 256 24.55 -17.73 0.28
N GLU A 257 23.30 -17.37 -0.02
CA GLU A 257 22.45 -18.10 -0.95
C GLU A 257 23.10 -18.29 -2.32
N TYR A 258 23.69 -17.22 -2.88
CA TYR A 258 24.37 -17.30 -4.17
C TYR A 258 25.67 -18.12 -4.11
N ARG A 259 26.45 -18.06 -3.02
CA ARG A 259 27.60 -18.95 -2.84
C ARG A 259 27.19 -20.42 -2.81
N GLN A 260 26.08 -20.75 -2.15
CA GLN A 260 25.56 -22.12 -2.12
C GLN A 260 25.03 -22.56 -3.49
N LEU A 261 24.34 -21.66 -4.21
CA LEU A 261 23.90 -21.94 -5.57
C LEU A 261 25.08 -22.20 -6.52
N ALA A 262 26.16 -21.43 -6.41
CA ALA A 262 27.39 -21.63 -7.20
C ALA A 262 28.00 -23.00 -6.93
N LYS A 263 28.17 -23.39 -5.65
CA LYS A 263 28.66 -24.73 -5.27
C LYS A 263 27.79 -25.83 -5.84
N LYS A 264 26.45 -25.70 -5.71
CA LYS A 264 25.51 -26.69 -6.23
C LYS A 264 25.62 -26.85 -7.74
N ARG A 265 25.75 -25.76 -8.50
CA ARG A 265 25.88 -25.82 -9.96
C ARG A 265 27.19 -26.42 -10.43
N ALA A 266 28.29 -26.14 -9.73
CA ALA A 266 29.58 -26.77 -10.02
C ALA A 266 29.50 -28.30 -9.87
N LEU A 267 28.87 -28.78 -8.80
CA LEU A 267 28.68 -30.23 -8.55
C LEU A 267 27.79 -30.95 -9.58
N TRP A 268 27.04 -30.23 -10.40
CA TRP A 268 26.15 -30.81 -11.43
C TRP A 268 26.77 -30.78 -12.82
N GLN A 269 27.94 -30.17 -12.96
CA GLN A 269 28.71 -30.10 -14.20
C GLN A 269 29.86 -31.13 -14.23
N ASP A 270 30.15 -31.77 -13.08
CA ASP A 270 31.03 -32.94 -12.92
C ASP A 270 30.24 -34.26 -13.02
#